data_AF-A0A920VDI5-F1
#
_entry.id   AF-A0A920VDI5-F1
#
_cell.length_a   1.000
_cell.length_b   1.000
_cell.length_c   1.000
_cell.angle_alpha   90.00
_cell.angle_beta   90.00
_cell.angle_gamma   90.00
#
_symmetry.space_group_name_H-M   'P 1'
#
loop_
_entity.id
_entity.type
_entity.pdbx_description
1 polymer ?
#
loop_
_entity_poly.entity_id
_entity_poly.type
_entity_poly.pdbx_seq_one_letter_code
_entity_poly.pdbx_strand_id
1 'polypeptide(L)'
;MLLIFVVALGLRLNGVNWDPGFGFHPDERDIYMRSGCMYDLLTTAPDAEQCGYVHAQPDAEPGLPSIGTLLDIDRSPLNPHWFPLGSILIYCMVFLRSVAEIFTDLNPFDMRYFGRPLSALADVGTVAMVFILGRKFMEQVRVYWQQGSQP
;
A
#
# COMPACT_ATOMS: atom_id res chain seq x y z
N MET A 1 -13.79 11.12 -20.87
CA MET A 1 -13.50 10.65 -19.49
C MET A 1 -12.48 9.52 -19.48
N LEU A 2 -12.73 8.40 -20.15
CA LEU A 2 -11.76 7.30 -20.22
C LEU A 2 -10.37 7.73 -20.72
N LEU A 3 -10.31 8.53 -21.79
CA LEU A 3 -9.06 9.11 -22.30
C LEU A 3 -8.30 9.91 -21.22
N ILE A 4 -9.01 10.69 -20.40
CA ILE A 4 -8.40 11.49 -19.33
C ILE A 4 -7.76 10.57 -18.29
N PHE A 5 -8.45 9.49 -17.88
CA PHE A 5 -7.90 8.54 -16.92
C PHE A 5 -6.70 7.77 -17.47
N VAL A 6 -6.74 7.35 -18.74
CA VAL A 6 -5.60 6.67 -19.37
C VAL A 6 -4.38 7.59 -19.44
N VAL A 7 -4.56 8.85 -19.88
CA VAL A 7 -3.47 9.83 -19.93
C VAL A 7 -2.96 10.15 -18.52
N ALA A 8 -3.86 10.36 -17.55
CA ALA A 8 -3.49 10.66 -16.17
C ALA A 8 -2.71 9.51 -15.49
N LEU A 9 -3.08 8.27 -15.77
CA LEU A 9 -2.36 7.09 -15.30
C LEU A 9 -1.00 6.96 -16.01
N GLY A 10 -0.97 7.13 -17.33
CA GLY A 10 0.27 7.07 -18.11
C GLY A 10 1.29 8.11 -17.66
N LEU A 11 0.87 9.34 -17.37
CA LEU A 11 1.74 10.39 -16.83
C LEU A 11 2.26 10.07 -15.42
N ARG A 12 1.44 9.45 -14.55
CA ARG A 12 1.87 9.05 -13.20
C ARG A 12 2.85 7.88 -13.19
N LEU A 13 2.70 6.96 -14.12
CA LEU A 13 3.58 5.81 -14.26
C LEU A 13 4.86 6.14 -15.06
N ASN A 14 4.84 7.24 -15.83
CA ASN A 14 6.02 7.70 -16.53
C ASN A 14 7.10 8.14 -15.53
N GLY A 15 8.30 7.57 -15.65
CA GLY A 15 9.37 7.87 -14.71
C GLY A 15 9.12 7.33 -13.30
N VAL A 16 8.43 6.19 -13.16
CA VAL A 16 8.17 5.55 -11.84
C VAL A 16 9.44 5.36 -11.00
N ASN A 17 10.62 5.27 -11.64
CA ASN A 17 11.93 5.17 -11.00
C ASN A 17 12.75 6.47 -11.16
N TRP A 18 12.14 7.63 -10.88
CA TRP A 18 12.74 8.96 -11.09
C TRP A 18 13.96 9.24 -10.18
N ASP A 19 14.08 8.58 -9.03
CA ASP A 19 15.10 8.80 -7.99
C ASP A 19 16.18 7.70 -7.91
N PRO A 20 16.38 6.92 -8.98
CA PRO A 20 17.01 5.59 -9.02
C PRO A 20 17.01 4.66 -7.78
N GLY A 21 16.17 4.88 -6.76
CA GLY A 21 16.24 4.18 -5.47
C GLY A 21 17.15 4.83 -4.42
N PHE A 22 17.52 6.10 -4.58
CA PHE A 22 18.36 6.85 -3.64
C PHE A 22 17.66 8.08 -3.04
N GLY A 23 16.51 8.49 -3.59
CA GLY A 23 15.79 9.71 -3.21
C GLY A 23 14.41 9.43 -2.64
N PHE A 24 14.25 8.31 -1.93
CA PHE A 24 12.99 7.94 -1.29
C PHE A 24 12.50 9.05 -0.37
N HIS A 25 11.21 9.37 -0.46
CA HIS A 25 10.59 10.18 0.56
C HIS A 25 10.64 9.41 1.91
N PRO A 26 10.81 10.10 3.05
CA PRO A 26 10.98 9.42 4.35
C PRO A 26 9.85 8.44 4.70
N ASP A 27 8.62 8.70 4.28
CA ASP A 27 7.46 7.83 4.52
C ASP A 27 7.46 6.57 3.61
N GLU A 28 7.78 6.72 2.32
CA GLU A 28 7.94 5.64 1.36
C GLU A 28 9.02 4.68 1.83
N ARG A 29 10.15 5.24 2.31
CA ARG A 29 11.26 4.48 2.88
C ARG A 29 10.83 3.68 4.10
N ASP A 30 10.08 4.27 5.03
CA ASP A 30 9.62 3.56 6.24
C ASP A 30 8.68 2.41 5.88
N ILE A 31 7.72 2.63 4.96
CA ILE A 31 6.80 1.57 4.51
C ILE A 31 7.59 0.38 3.96
N TYR A 32 8.55 0.62 3.06
CA TYR A 32 9.33 -0.46 2.43
C TYR A 32 10.25 -1.18 3.40
N MET A 33 10.95 -0.45 4.27
CA MET A 33 11.81 -1.06 5.29
C MET A 33 11.00 -1.87 6.29
N ARG A 34 9.85 -1.37 6.73
CA ARG A 34 8.98 -2.03 7.70
C ARG A 34 8.30 -3.26 7.11
N SER A 35 7.76 -3.16 5.89
CA SER A 35 7.25 -4.34 5.17
C SER A 35 8.38 -5.34 4.88
N GLY A 36 9.59 -4.83 4.62
CA GLY A 36 10.79 -5.62 4.40
C GLY A 36 11.09 -6.51 5.60
N CYS A 37 11.37 -5.89 6.75
CA CYS A 37 11.65 -6.59 7.99
C CYS A 37 10.50 -7.49 8.46
N MET A 38 9.24 -7.06 8.28
CA MET A 38 8.09 -7.88 8.63
C MET A 38 8.01 -9.15 7.77
N TYR A 39 8.28 -9.05 6.47
CA TYR A 39 8.38 -10.22 5.59
C TYR A 39 9.51 -11.15 6.02
N ASP A 40 10.70 -10.61 6.27
CA ASP A 40 11.88 -11.37 6.68
C ASP A 40 11.62 -12.12 8.02
N LEU A 41 10.90 -11.47 8.95
CA LEU A 41 10.48 -12.07 10.21
C LEU A 41 9.47 -13.21 10.01
N LEU A 42 8.48 -13.03 9.13
CA LEU A 42 7.47 -14.05 8.81
C LEU A 42 8.05 -15.25 8.08
N THR A 43 9.07 -15.05 7.25
CA THR A 43 9.76 -16.11 6.49
C THR A 43 10.94 -16.71 7.23
N THR A 44 11.18 -16.30 8.49
CA THR A 44 12.28 -16.80 9.32
C THR A 44 13.66 -16.61 8.70
N ALA A 45 13.87 -15.48 8.00
CA ALA A 45 15.14 -15.15 7.41
C ALA A 45 16.25 -14.99 8.49
N PRO A 46 17.52 -15.27 8.14
CA PRO A 46 18.63 -15.05 9.06
C PRO A 46 18.67 -13.60 9.56
N ASP A 47 18.91 -13.42 10.86
CA ASP A 47 19.00 -12.12 11.51
C ASP A 47 17.76 -11.22 11.40
N ALA A 48 16.59 -11.76 11.05
CA ALA A 48 15.35 -10.98 10.91
C ALA A 48 14.96 -10.21 12.18
N GLU A 49 15.27 -10.76 13.37
CA GLU A 49 15.05 -10.10 14.66
C GLU A 49 15.89 -8.82 14.84
N GLN A 50 16.99 -8.69 14.11
CA GLN A 50 17.86 -7.49 14.14
C GLN A 50 17.46 -6.45 13.07
N CYS A 51 16.42 -6.72 12.27
CA CYS A 51 16.05 -5.87 11.15
C CYS A 51 15.26 -4.63 11.60
N GLY A 52 15.82 -3.44 11.34
CA GLY A 52 15.07 -2.17 11.39
C GLY A 52 14.28 -1.97 12.68
N TYR A 53 12.95 -1.90 12.57
CA TYR A 53 12.07 -1.69 13.73
C TYR A 53 11.97 -2.92 14.66
N VAL A 54 12.23 -4.13 14.14
CA VAL A 54 12.12 -5.40 14.87
C VAL A 54 13.20 -5.49 15.95
N HIS A 55 14.38 -4.89 15.72
CA HIS A 55 15.42 -4.79 16.75
C HIS A 55 14.94 -4.12 18.05
N ALA A 56 13.93 -3.24 17.96
CA ALA A 56 13.33 -2.60 19.12
C ALA A 56 12.20 -3.43 19.77
N GLN A 57 11.90 -4.62 19.24
CA GLN A 57 10.83 -5.52 19.65
C GLN A 57 11.39 -6.93 19.94
N PRO A 58 12.04 -7.14 21.10
CA PRO A 58 12.73 -8.38 21.41
C PRO A 58 11.79 -9.59 21.63
N ASP A 59 10.51 -9.33 21.89
CA ASP A 59 9.51 -10.38 22.15
C ASP A 59 8.82 -10.90 20.89
N ALA A 60 9.09 -10.29 19.72
CA ALA A 60 8.46 -10.66 18.45
C ALA A 60 8.93 -12.04 17.99
N GLU A 61 7.98 -12.98 17.79
CA GLU A 61 8.30 -14.36 17.43
C GLU A 61 8.41 -14.53 15.91
N PRO A 62 9.55 -15.03 15.38
CA PRO A 62 9.67 -15.30 13.94
C PRO A 62 8.70 -16.39 13.46
N GLY A 63 8.32 -16.29 12.19
CA GLY A 63 7.49 -17.28 11.49
C GLY A 63 6.01 -16.92 11.39
N LEU A 64 5.21 -17.85 10.88
CA LEU A 64 3.77 -17.67 10.80
C LEU A 64 3.14 -17.82 12.21
N PRO A 65 2.40 -16.82 12.70
CA PRO A 65 1.91 -16.83 14.07
C PRO A 65 0.85 -17.91 14.30
N SER A 66 0.90 -18.51 15.49
CA SER A 66 -0.23 -19.30 16.01
C SER A 66 -1.43 -18.38 16.30
N ILE A 67 -2.64 -18.94 16.46
CA ILE A 67 -3.84 -18.15 16.80
C ILE A 67 -3.66 -17.36 18.10
N GLY A 68 -2.95 -17.93 19.08
CA GLY A 68 -2.66 -17.25 20.35
C GLY A 68 -1.67 -16.09 20.20
N THR A 69 -0.66 -16.25 19.34
CA THR A 69 0.33 -15.22 19.04
C THR A 69 -0.23 -14.14 18.11
N LEU A 70 -1.18 -14.46 17.22
CA LEU A 70 -1.68 -13.57 16.18
C LEU A 70 -2.23 -12.24 16.72
N LEU A 71 -2.97 -12.30 17.82
CA LEU A 71 -3.61 -11.15 18.47
C LEU A 71 -2.80 -10.57 19.62
N ASP A 72 -1.63 -11.15 19.90
CA ASP A 72 -0.70 -10.65 20.91
C ASP A 72 0.06 -9.44 20.35
N ILE A 73 0.12 -8.35 21.10
CA ILE A 73 0.72 -7.10 20.63
C ILE A 73 2.25 -7.17 20.56
N ASP A 74 2.89 -7.89 21.49
CA ASP A 74 4.34 -7.91 21.63
C ASP A 74 4.95 -9.08 20.85
N ARG A 75 4.23 -10.20 20.78
CA ARG A 75 4.74 -11.44 20.16
C ARG A 75 4.39 -11.59 18.69
N SER A 76 3.35 -10.92 18.19
CA SER A 76 2.88 -11.11 16.81
C SER A 76 3.87 -10.54 15.78
N PRO A 77 4.45 -11.37 14.89
CA PRO A 77 5.28 -10.87 13.79
C PRO A 77 4.48 -10.09 12.76
N LEU A 78 3.14 -10.18 12.80
CA LEU A 78 2.24 -9.38 11.98
C LEU A 78 1.95 -7.99 12.60
N ASN A 79 2.54 -7.64 13.75
CA ASN A 79 2.44 -6.28 14.26
C ASN A 79 3.58 -5.41 13.72
N PRO A 80 3.30 -4.41 12.86
CA PRO A 80 4.34 -3.52 12.35
C PRO A 80 4.71 -2.41 13.34
N HIS A 81 4.04 -2.26 14.48
CA HIS A 81 4.24 -1.16 15.44
C HIS A 81 4.20 0.24 14.80
N TRP A 82 3.36 0.42 13.77
CA TRP A 82 3.20 1.67 13.04
C TRP A 82 1.75 1.90 12.64
N PHE A 83 1.18 3.01 13.13
CA PHE A 83 -0.23 3.35 13.03
C PHE A 83 -0.60 4.71 12.37
N PRO A 84 0.31 5.67 12.06
CA PRO A 84 -0.10 6.98 11.55
C PRO A 84 -0.95 6.97 10.27
N LEU A 85 -0.66 6.05 9.33
CA LEU A 85 -1.37 5.89 8.04
C LEU A 85 -2.20 4.59 7.99
N GLY A 86 -2.28 3.87 9.11
CA GLY A 86 -2.79 2.49 9.19
C GLY A 86 -1.75 1.45 8.73
N SER A 87 -1.81 0.25 9.32
CA SER A 87 -0.94 -0.89 8.96
C SER A 87 -1.33 -1.58 7.65
N ILE A 88 -2.47 -1.21 7.06
CA ILE A 88 -2.99 -1.86 5.85
C ILE A 88 -2.07 -1.74 4.64
N LEU A 89 -1.36 -0.61 4.49
CA LEU A 89 -0.39 -0.43 3.42
C LEU A 89 0.79 -1.39 3.58
N ILE A 90 1.24 -1.60 4.82
CA ILE A 90 2.32 -2.54 5.13
C ILE A 90 1.88 -3.96 4.81
N TYR A 91 0.67 -4.37 5.25
CA TYR A 91 0.15 -5.71 4.93
C TYR A 91 -0.01 -5.92 3.42
N CYS A 92 -0.44 -4.89 2.70
CA CYS A 92 -0.50 -4.94 1.24
C CYS A 92 0.89 -5.12 0.62
N MET A 93 1.90 -4.37 1.09
CA MET A 93 3.28 -4.52 0.61
C MET A 93 3.87 -5.89 0.94
N VAL A 94 3.66 -6.41 2.16
CA VAL A 94 4.11 -7.76 2.54
C VAL A 94 3.44 -8.81 1.67
N PHE A 95 2.13 -8.70 1.41
CA PHE A 95 1.44 -9.60 0.49
C PHE A 95 2.04 -9.56 -0.92
N LEU A 96 2.27 -8.36 -1.48
CA LEU A 96 2.86 -8.21 -2.80
C LEU A 96 4.29 -8.76 -2.86
N ARG A 97 5.09 -8.52 -1.81
CA ARG A 97 6.43 -9.10 -1.66
C ARG A 97 6.36 -10.63 -1.62
N SER A 98 5.48 -11.20 -0.79
CA SER A 98 5.30 -12.65 -0.68
C SER A 98 4.92 -13.31 -1.99
N VAL A 99 4.13 -12.64 -2.83
CA VAL A 99 3.80 -13.14 -4.18
C VAL A 99 4.97 -12.98 -5.14
N ALA A 100 5.65 -11.84 -5.10
CA ALA A 100 6.74 -11.53 -6.02
C ALA A 100 8.00 -12.37 -5.77
N GLU A 101 8.32 -12.66 -4.50
CA GLU A 101 9.46 -13.51 -4.11
C GLU A 101 9.31 -14.99 -4.48
N ILE A 102 8.11 -15.43 -4.87
CA ILE A 102 7.93 -16.75 -5.51
C ILE A 102 8.69 -16.81 -6.85
N PHE A 103 8.90 -15.68 -7.51
CA PHE A 103 9.46 -15.59 -8.86
C PHE A 103 10.83 -14.92 -8.93
N THR A 104 11.15 -14.02 -7.99
CA THR A 104 12.41 -13.26 -7.99
C THR A 104 12.79 -12.81 -6.59
N ASP A 105 14.07 -12.89 -6.24
CA ASP A 105 14.56 -12.29 -4.99
C ASP A 105 14.44 -10.77 -5.07
N LEU A 106 13.97 -10.14 -3.99
CA LEU A 106 13.71 -8.70 -3.95
C LEU A 106 14.40 -8.06 -2.75
N ASN A 107 15.03 -6.91 -2.96
CA ASN A 107 15.43 -6.06 -1.85
C ASN A 107 14.19 -5.33 -1.29
N PRO A 108 14.16 -4.97 0.02
CA PRO A 108 13.14 -4.07 0.55
C PRO A 108 12.86 -2.83 -0.31
N PHE A 109 13.88 -2.23 -0.93
CA PHE A 109 13.72 -1.03 -1.77
C PHE A 109 13.24 -1.29 -3.19
N ASP A 110 13.21 -2.54 -3.66
CA ASP A 110 12.62 -2.89 -4.95
C ASP A 110 11.09 -2.88 -4.89
N MET A 111 10.52 -2.88 -3.68
CA MET A 111 9.09 -2.71 -3.43
C MET A 111 8.53 -1.40 -3.99
N ARG A 112 9.38 -0.44 -4.36
CA ARG A 112 8.99 0.78 -5.09
C ARG A 112 8.27 0.52 -6.40
N TYR A 113 8.62 -0.58 -7.08
CA TYR A 113 7.94 -0.99 -8.32
C TYR A 113 6.52 -1.50 -8.09
N PHE A 114 6.13 -1.75 -6.84
CA PHE A 114 4.76 -2.10 -6.45
C PHE A 114 4.05 -0.93 -5.77
N GLY A 115 4.71 -0.28 -4.80
CA GLY A 115 4.11 0.80 -4.03
C GLY A 115 3.75 2.03 -4.88
N ARG A 116 4.63 2.46 -5.80
CA ARG A 116 4.37 3.63 -6.65
C ARG A 116 3.23 3.40 -7.64
N PRO A 117 3.17 2.27 -8.38
CA PRO A 117 1.99 1.98 -9.20
C PRO A 117 0.71 1.85 -8.39
N LEU A 118 0.76 1.25 -7.20
CA LEU A 118 -0.42 1.14 -6.32
C LEU A 118 -0.94 2.52 -5.91
N SER A 119 -0.05 3.45 -5.54
CA SER A 119 -0.42 4.85 -5.25
C SER A 119 -0.99 5.55 -6.48
N ALA A 120 -0.37 5.39 -7.66
CA ALA A 120 -0.87 5.97 -8.90
C ALA A 120 -2.27 5.45 -9.27
N LEU A 121 -2.54 4.16 -9.05
CA LEU A 121 -3.85 3.55 -9.25
C LEU A 121 -4.87 4.07 -8.23
N ALA A 122 -4.49 4.22 -6.96
CA ALA A 122 -5.35 4.78 -5.92
C ALA A 122 -5.75 6.22 -6.27
N ASP A 123 -4.80 7.07 -6.67
CA ASP A 123 -5.07 8.44 -7.09
C ASP A 123 -6.08 8.53 -8.24
N VAL A 124 -5.83 7.79 -9.32
CA VAL A 124 -6.72 7.78 -10.49
C VAL A 124 -8.08 7.18 -10.12
N GLY A 125 -8.09 6.16 -9.26
CA GLY A 125 -9.30 5.56 -8.70
C GLY A 125 -10.14 6.56 -7.90
N THR A 126 -9.52 7.39 -7.06
CA THR A 126 -10.22 8.44 -6.31
C THR A 126 -10.84 9.47 -7.23
N VAL A 127 -10.11 9.94 -8.26
CA VAL A 127 -10.69 10.87 -9.25
C VAL A 127 -11.84 10.23 -10.01
N ALA A 128 -11.72 8.95 -10.39
CA ALA A 128 -12.79 8.20 -11.03
C ALA A 128 -14.03 8.05 -10.13
N MET A 129 -13.83 7.78 -8.84
CA MET A 129 -14.89 7.70 -7.85
C MET A 129 -15.63 9.04 -7.71
N VAL A 130 -14.89 10.15 -7.56
CA VAL A 130 -15.48 11.50 -7.49
C VAL A 130 -16.27 11.82 -8.76
N PHE A 131 -15.75 11.46 -9.94
CA PHE A 131 -16.48 11.64 -11.20
C PHE A 131 -17.79 10.85 -11.23
N ILE A 132 -17.79 9.58 -10.83
CA ILE A 132 -18.99 8.73 -10.83
C ILE A 132 -20.05 9.30 -9.88
N LEU A 133 -19.64 9.71 -8.67
CA LEU A 133 -20.53 10.31 -7.68
C LEU A 133 -21.10 11.64 -8.17
N GLY A 134 -20.25 12.51 -8.72
CA GLY A 134 -20.67 13.79 -9.29
C GLY A 134 -21.65 13.63 -10.45
N ARG A 135 -21.42 12.66 -11.34
CA ARG A 135 -22.34 12.35 -12.44
C ARG A 135 -23.70 11.89 -11.93
N LYS A 136 -23.72 10.97 -10.95
CA LYS A 136 -24.97 10.48 -10.33
C LYS A 136 -25.75 11.61 -9.65
N PHE A 137 -25.05 12.50 -8.93
CA PHE A 137 -25.67 13.66 -8.29
C PHE A 137 -26.27 14.63 -9.32
N MET A 138 -25.54 14.96 -10.39
CA MET A 138 -26.04 15.86 -11.44
C MET A 138 -27.22 15.28 -12.22
N GLU A 139 -27.26 13.96 -12.41
CA GLU A 139 -28.41 13.26 -12.98
C GLU A 139 -29.66 13.43 -12.10
N GLN A 140 -29.54 13.25 -10.78
CA GLN A 140 -30.66 13.46 -9.84
C GLN A 140 -31.16 14.90 -9.85
N VAL A 141 -30.23 15.87 -9.82
CA VAL A 141 -30.56 17.30 -9.90
C VAL A 141 -31.32 17.59 -11.20
N ARG A 142 -30.85 17.07 -12.35
CA ARG A 142 -31.53 17.26 -13.64
C ARG A 142 -32.96 16.74 -13.63
N VAL A 143 -33.20 15.55 -13.07
CA VAL A 143 -34.54 14.95 -12.97
C VAL A 143 -35.47 15.80 -12.09
N TYR A 144 -34.98 16.27 -10.94
CA TYR A 144 -35.75 17.13 -10.04
C TYR A 144 -36.20 18.42 -10.73
N TRP A 145 -35.28 19.11 -11.43
CA TRP A 145 -35.62 20.32 -12.17
C TRP A 145 -36.60 20.07 -13.32
N GLN A 146 -36.52 18.91 -13.99
CA GLN A 146 -37.48 18.54 -15.03
C GLN A 146 -38.89 18.34 -14.47
N GLN A 147 -39.02 17.69 -13.30
CA GLN A 147 -40.31 17.48 -12.64
C GLN A 147 -40.92 18.78 -12.08
N GLY A 148 -40.11 19.66 -11.50
CA GLY A 148 -40.56 20.97 -10.99
C GLY A 148 -40.87 22.01 -12.07
N SER A 149 -40.58 21.72 -13.34
CA SER A 149 -40.81 22.60 -14.49
C SER A 149 -42.04 22.25 -15.33
N GLN A 150 -42.76 21.18 -14.99
CA GLN A 150 -44.05 20.86 -15.64
C GLN A 150 -45.16 21.70 -14.99
N PRO A 151 -45.96 22.46 -15.77
CA PRO A 151 -47.02 23.33 -15.26
C PRO A 151 -48.19 22.56 -14.63
#